data_AF-A0A930EM10-F1
#
_entry.id   AF-A0A930EM10-F1
#
_cell.length_a   1.000
_cell.length_b   1.000
_cell.length_c   1.000
_cell.angle_alpha   90.00
_cell.angle_beta   90.00
_cell.angle_gamma   90.00
#
_symmetry.space_group_name_H-M   'P 1'
#
loop_
_entity.id
_entity.type
_entity.pdbx_description
1 polymer ?
#
loop_
_entity_poly.entity_id
_entity_poly.type
_entity_poly.pdbx_seq_one_letter_code
_entity_poly.pdbx_strand_id
1 'polypeptide(L)'
;MDKNLYKACLLMLLALGSLSACRDTMNELDESVVKEKQNYSDLDRYIEQEFTKPYNIEVYYRYKESEISRNWVTSPARESNSLQFINVMKYLFLQPYEQLMGKDFVRRFSPQALVLNGTLGYNPPPANTNTRASTVNGVKIVFMGMNNFDFPTMKDEYARWEEYIDSDPTWAASQKSWLDGINKSYLTKLKDPYLHTIFHESAHTFHQRVEYSKDFDKISSLDYKQANAINGWIRDGKNSLHYGFITNYASQEPHEDFAELFGNYIILTPEEWNARLTTADVIPEGRTQSGKAIIEKKLEIMRSYMQNQWHLNIDSLRKLVQERYPEFARQDFSQIHLNK
;
A
#
# COMPACT_ATOMS: atom_id res chain seq x y z
N MET A 1 -2.62 -48.76 -25.84
CA MET A 1 -4.04 -49.19 -25.87
C MET A 1 -4.85 -48.06 -25.27
N ASP A 2 -5.24 -47.06 -26.05
CA ASP A 2 -6.39 -46.96 -26.98
C ASP A 2 -7.70 -46.47 -26.30
N LYS A 3 -8.07 -45.24 -26.70
CA LYS A 3 -9.40 -44.70 -27.07
C LYS A 3 -10.56 -44.60 -26.06
N ASN A 4 -10.89 -43.33 -25.80
CA ASN A 4 -12.19 -42.71 -25.53
C ASN A 4 -13.46 -43.48 -25.95
N LEU A 5 -14.45 -43.52 -25.04
CA LEU A 5 -15.87 -43.75 -25.32
C LEU A 5 -16.75 -42.88 -24.36
N TYR A 6 -17.13 -41.68 -24.78
CA TYR A 6 -18.52 -41.25 -25.11
C TYR A 6 -19.59 -41.55 -24.02
N LYS A 7 -20.03 -40.57 -23.22
CA LYS A 7 -21.21 -39.69 -23.43
C LYS A 7 -22.54 -40.43 -23.69
N ALA A 8 -23.51 -40.35 -22.76
CA ALA A 8 -24.94 -40.07 -23.03
C ALA A 8 -25.84 -40.14 -21.77
N CYS A 9 -26.97 -39.42 -21.86
CA CYS A 9 -28.22 -39.46 -21.07
C CYS A 9 -28.30 -38.57 -19.82
N LEU A 10 -29.32 -37.74 -19.60
CA LEU A 10 -30.41 -37.20 -20.41
C LEU A 10 -31.07 -36.07 -19.57
N LEU A 11 -31.76 -35.16 -20.25
CA LEU A 11 -32.49 -34.01 -19.72
C LEU A 11 -33.80 -34.35 -18.98
N MET A 12 -34.18 -33.44 -18.07
CA MET A 12 -35.51 -32.92 -17.70
C MET A 12 -36.70 -33.88 -17.43
N LEU A 13 -37.34 -33.66 -16.28
CA LEU A 13 -38.80 -33.79 -16.12
C LEU A 13 -39.34 -32.70 -15.18
N LEU A 14 -40.22 -31.87 -15.74
CA LEU A 14 -41.03 -30.81 -15.14
C LEU A 14 -42.49 -31.22 -15.31
N ALA A 15 -43.29 -31.21 -14.24
CA ALA A 15 -44.74 -30.91 -14.19
C ALA A 15 -45.26 -31.15 -12.74
N LEU A 16 -45.66 -30.15 -11.93
CA LEU A 16 -46.86 -29.27 -11.91
C LEU A 16 -48.19 -29.92 -11.47
N GLY A 17 -48.75 -29.36 -10.38
CA GLY A 17 -50.16 -29.44 -9.93
C GLY A 17 -50.37 -30.25 -8.64
N SER A 18 -51.03 -29.82 -7.57
CA SER A 18 -51.90 -28.65 -7.34
C SER A 18 -52.15 -28.41 -5.83
N LEU A 19 -52.35 -27.13 -5.54
CA LEU A 19 -52.96 -26.42 -4.40
C LEU A 19 -53.84 -27.19 -3.39
N SER A 20 -53.70 -26.81 -2.12
CA SER A 20 -54.82 -26.61 -1.19
C SER A 20 -54.58 -25.35 -0.36
N ALA A 21 -55.62 -24.52 -0.24
CA ALA A 21 -55.61 -23.18 0.33
C ALA A 21 -56.44 -23.14 1.63
N CYS A 22 -55.97 -22.36 2.62
CA CYS A 22 -56.74 -21.56 3.58
C CYS A 22 -55.74 -20.98 4.60
N ARG A 23 -55.81 -19.75 5.10
CA ARG A 23 -56.48 -18.48 4.75
C ARG A 23 -55.90 -17.46 5.76
N ASP A 24 -55.59 -16.26 5.28
CA ASP A 24 -55.45 -14.97 5.99
C ASP A 24 -54.82 -14.92 7.39
N THR A 25 -53.54 -14.51 7.43
CA THR A 25 -53.12 -13.36 8.26
C THR A 25 -52.14 -12.52 7.45
N MET A 26 -52.65 -11.48 6.77
CA MET A 26 -51.80 -10.38 6.31
C MET A 26 -51.45 -9.48 7.50
N ASN A 27 -50.23 -8.95 7.43
CA ASN A 27 -49.66 -7.84 8.20
C ASN A 27 -49.25 -8.12 9.65
N GLU A 28 -47.99 -8.50 9.79
CA GLU A 28 -47.03 -7.82 10.68
C GLU A 28 -45.63 -7.94 10.05
N LEU A 29 -45.45 -7.22 8.93
CA LEU A 29 -44.12 -6.81 8.46
C LEU A 29 -44.05 -5.29 8.64
N ASP A 30 -43.93 -4.89 9.90
CA ASP A 30 -43.45 -3.60 10.40
C ASP A 30 -43.20 -3.86 11.89
N GLU A 31 -42.05 -3.64 12.49
CA GLU A 31 -40.99 -2.69 12.20
C GLU A 31 -39.64 -3.36 12.44
N SER A 32 -38.62 -2.95 11.70
CA SER A 32 -37.24 -3.08 12.19
C SER A 32 -37.13 -2.21 13.45
N VAL A 33 -37.34 -2.83 14.61
CA VAL A 33 -37.15 -2.21 15.92
C VAL A 33 -35.65 -1.96 16.08
N VAL A 34 -35.28 -0.69 15.95
CA VAL A 34 -33.92 -0.12 16.03
C VAL A 34 -33.08 -0.25 14.74
N LYS A 35 -33.31 0.64 13.76
CA LYS A 35 -32.16 1.21 13.05
C LYS A 35 -31.43 2.07 14.07
N GLU A 36 -30.33 1.58 14.63
CA GLU A 36 -29.42 2.40 15.43
C GLU A 36 -29.15 3.67 14.63
N LYS A 37 -29.55 4.81 15.19
CA LYS A 37 -29.18 6.12 14.68
C LYS A 37 -27.68 6.20 14.90
N GLN A 38 -26.90 5.74 13.92
CA GLN A 38 -25.45 5.72 14.02
C GLN A 38 -25.02 7.18 14.12
N ASN A 39 -24.71 7.64 15.33
CA ASN A 39 -24.18 8.97 15.54
C ASN A 39 -22.79 8.98 14.92
N TYR A 40 -22.71 9.41 13.65
CA TYR A 40 -21.45 9.59 12.95
C TYR A 40 -20.56 10.52 13.79
N SER A 41 -19.34 10.07 14.11
CA SER A 41 -18.34 10.94 14.74
C SER A 41 -17.85 12.00 13.75
N ASP A 42 -17.08 12.96 14.25
CA ASP A 42 -16.40 13.92 13.36
C ASP A 42 -15.44 13.20 12.40
N LEU A 43 -14.76 12.15 12.85
CA LEU A 43 -13.92 11.33 11.98
C LEU A 43 -14.73 10.58 10.91
N ASP A 44 -15.89 10.02 11.24
CA ASP A 44 -16.72 9.34 10.24
C ASP A 44 -17.15 10.31 9.12
N ARG A 45 -17.57 11.53 9.49
CA ARG A 45 -17.92 12.59 8.52
C ARG A 45 -16.71 13.00 7.67
N TYR A 46 -15.55 13.13 8.29
CA TYR A 46 -14.30 13.48 7.62
C TYR A 46 -13.91 12.41 6.59
N ILE A 47 -13.93 11.13 6.97
CA ILE A 47 -13.64 10.01 6.07
C ILE A 47 -14.59 10.03 4.86
N GLU A 48 -15.90 10.19 5.11
CA GLU A 48 -16.89 10.24 4.04
C GLU A 48 -16.62 11.37 3.04
N GLN A 49 -16.30 12.57 3.55
CA GLN A 49 -16.11 13.76 2.73
C GLN A 49 -14.77 13.77 1.98
N GLU A 50 -13.71 13.25 2.60
CA GLU A 50 -12.33 13.42 2.12
C GLU A 50 -11.73 12.14 1.53
N PHE A 51 -12.33 10.97 1.76
CA PHE A 51 -11.84 9.69 1.26
C PHE A 51 -12.90 8.96 0.43
N THR A 52 -14.08 8.72 1.01
CA THR A 52 -15.10 7.88 0.37
C THR A 52 -15.72 8.56 -0.84
N LYS A 53 -16.26 9.78 -0.70
CA LYS A 53 -16.84 10.50 -1.85
C LYS A 53 -15.81 10.88 -2.94
N PRO A 54 -14.61 11.38 -2.61
CA PRO A 54 -13.67 11.81 -3.64
C PRO A 54 -12.95 10.64 -4.30
N TYR A 55 -12.68 9.54 -3.60
CA TYR A 55 -11.79 8.48 -4.09
C TYR A 55 -12.39 7.07 -4.06
N ASN A 56 -13.61 6.89 -3.58
CA ASN A 56 -14.22 5.57 -3.37
C ASN A 56 -13.36 4.67 -2.46
N ILE A 57 -12.78 5.28 -1.43
CA ILE A 57 -11.97 4.59 -0.42
C ILE A 57 -12.76 4.54 0.89
N GLU A 58 -13.06 3.34 1.34
CA GLU A 58 -13.61 3.09 2.66
C GLU A 58 -12.48 3.04 3.70
N VAL A 59 -12.71 3.59 4.90
CA VAL A 59 -11.74 3.52 5.99
C VAL A 59 -12.40 2.89 7.21
N TYR A 60 -11.91 1.72 7.59
CA TYR A 60 -12.38 0.95 8.73
C TYR A 60 -11.40 1.10 9.89
N TYR A 61 -11.74 1.92 10.88
CA TYR A 61 -10.89 2.16 12.05
C TYR A 61 -11.48 1.61 13.37
N ARG A 62 -12.79 1.41 13.41
CA ARG A 62 -13.47 0.67 14.48
C ARG A 62 -13.40 -0.82 14.14
N TYR A 63 -13.02 -1.64 15.12
CA TYR A 63 -12.81 -3.07 14.91
C TYR A 63 -14.06 -3.74 14.36
N LYS A 64 -13.87 -4.47 13.26
CA LYS A 64 -14.82 -5.45 12.73
C LYS A 64 -14.01 -6.67 12.30
N GLU A 65 -14.21 -7.78 12.99
CA GLU A 65 -13.52 -9.04 12.70
C GLU A 65 -13.75 -9.51 11.25
N SER A 66 -14.89 -9.17 10.66
CA SER A 66 -15.20 -9.46 9.24
C SER A 66 -14.26 -8.80 8.23
N GLU A 67 -13.56 -7.73 8.62
CA GLU A 67 -12.73 -6.94 7.69
C GLU A 67 -11.27 -7.41 7.65
N ILE A 68 -10.90 -8.38 8.47
CA ILE A 68 -9.58 -9.02 8.46
C ILE A 68 -9.69 -10.44 7.89
N SER A 69 -8.87 -10.77 6.89
CA SER A 69 -8.88 -12.12 6.29
C SER A 69 -8.18 -13.18 7.15
N ARG A 70 -7.47 -12.75 8.18
CA ARG A 70 -6.66 -13.60 9.07
C ARG A 70 -7.23 -13.52 10.47
N ASN A 71 -7.27 -14.67 11.16
CA ASN A 71 -7.75 -14.82 12.55
C ASN A 71 -6.78 -14.21 13.58
N TRP A 72 -6.27 -13.01 13.33
CA TRP A 72 -5.42 -12.29 14.27
C TRP A 72 -6.28 -11.76 15.42
N VAL A 73 -5.80 -11.95 16.65
CA VAL A 73 -6.35 -11.28 17.83
C VAL A 73 -5.84 -9.84 17.84
N THR A 74 -6.70 -8.88 17.46
CA THR A 74 -6.33 -7.46 17.41
C THR A 74 -7.25 -6.60 18.28
N SER A 75 -6.80 -5.37 18.56
CA SER A 75 -7.65 -4.34 19.17
C SER A 75 -7.96 -3.21 18.18
N PRO A 76 -9.05 -2.45 18.39
CA PRO A 76 -9.35 -1.29 17.57
C PRO A 76 -8.20 -0.27 17.56
N ALA A 77 -8.03 0.44 16.44
CA ALA A 77 -7.17 1.61 16.39
C ALA A 77 -7.80 2.78 17.16
N ARG A 78 -6.98 3.54 17.88
CA ARG A 78 -7.42 4.81 18.50
C ARG A 78 -7.86 5.79 17.41
N GLU A 79 -8.94 6.52 17.64
CA GLU A 79 -9.50 7.50 16.69
C GLU A 79 -8.46 8.56 16.29
N SER A 80 -7.72 9.10 17.26
CA SER A 80 -6.63 10.06 17.02
C SER A 80 -5.53 9.52 16.11
N ASN A 81 -5.11 8.28 16.34
CA ASN A 81 -4.04 7.67 15.56
C ASN A 81 -4.52 7.29 14.16
N SER A 82 -5.79 6.91 14.05
CA SER A 82 -6.44 6.63 12.77
C SER A 82 -6.52 7.89 11.91
N LEU A 83 -6.94 9.02 12.50
CA LEU A 83 -6.96 10.33 11.84
C LEU A 83 -5.56 10.74 11.35
N GLN A 84 -4.54 10.64 12.23
CA GLN A 84 -3.16 10.93 11.83
C GLN A 84 -2.71 10.06 10.66
N PHE A 85 -2.94 8.75 10.73
CA PHE A 85 -2.50 7.83 9.68
C PHE A 85 -3.16 8.12 8.32
N ILE A 86 -4.48 8.31 8.29
CA ILE A 86 -5.18 8.56 7.02
C ILE A 86 -4.80 9.91 6.42
N ASN A 87 -4.53 10.92 7.26
CA ASN A 87 -4.03 12.21 6.80
C ASN A 87 -2.63 12.08 6.17
N VAL A 88 -1.76 11.27 6.75
CA VAL A 88 -0.45 10.94 6.18
C VAL A 88 -0.59 10.23 4.83
N MET A 89 -1.47 9.22 4.72
CA MET A 89 -1.73 8.53 3.46
C MET A 89 -2.33 9.48 2.41
N LYS A 90 -3.24 10.37 2.80
CA LYS A 90 -3.78 11.39 1.90
C LYS A 90 -2.67 12.30 1.37
N TYR A 91 -1.77 12.76 2.24
CA TYR A 91 -0.68 13.68 1.88
C TYR A 91 0.38 13.03 0.98
N LEU A 92 0.83 11.81 1.30
CA LEU A 92 1.95 11.17 0.61
C LEU A 92 1.56 10.20 -0.51
N PHE A 93 0.31 9.71 -0.54
CA PHE A 93 -0.16 8.77 -1.55
C PHE A 93 -1.26 9.39 -2.44
N LEU A 94 -2.38 9.84 -1.87
CA LEU A 94 -3.52 10.29 -2.68
C LEU A 94 -3.24 11.61 -3.42
N GLN A 95 -2.73 12.62 -2.72
CA GLN A 95 -2.51 13.96 -3.29
C GLN A 95 -1.48 13.97 -4.43
N PRO A 96 -0.33 13.27 -4.37
CA PRO A 96 0.60 13.20 -5.51
C PRO A 96 -0.03 12.60 -6.76
N TYR A 97 -0.81 11.53 -6.63
CA TYR A 97 -1.54 10.96 -7.76
C TYR A 97 -2.62 11.91 -8.29
N GLU A 98 -3.39 12.53 -7.41
CA GLU A 98 -4.43 13.49 -7.80
C GLU A 98 -3.82 14.69 -8.55
N GLN A 99 -2.70 15.23 -8.05
CA GLN A 99 -2.03 16.37 -8.67
C GLN A 99 -1.55 16.06 -10.08
N LEU A 100 -1.13 14.82 -10.37
CA LEU A 100 -0.67 14.42 -11.70
C LEU A 100 -1.80 13.98 -12.64
N MET A 101 -2.75 13.22 -12.11
CA MET A 101 -3.66 12.41 -12.93
C MET A 101 -5.15 12.73 -12.68
N GLY A 102 -5.46 13.54 -11.67
CA GLY A 102 -6.81 13.89 -11.26
C GLY A 102 -7.50 12.81 -10.42
N LYS A 103 -8.64 13.19 -9.81
CA LYS A 103 -9.39 12.34 -8.87
C LYS A 103 -9.89 11.03 -9.48
N ASP A 104 -10.29 11.04 -10.76
CA ASP A 104 -10.80 9.84 -11.43
C ASP A 104 -9.74 8.75 -11.58
N PHE A 105 -8.48 9.14 -11.80
CA PHE A 105 -7.37 8.20 -11.79
C PHE A 105 -7.18 7.61 -10.39
N VAL A 106 -7.13 8.45 -9.35
CA VAL A 106 -6.97 8.01 -7.95
C VAL A 106 -8.08 7.03 -7.57
N ARG A 107 -9.34 7.33 -7.91
CA ARG A 107 -10.50 6.44 -7.69
C ARG A 107 -10.30 5.04 -8.28
N ARG A 108 -9.65 4.96 -9.44
CA ARG A 108 -9.51 3.71 -10.19
C ARG A 108 -8.32 2.88 -9.69
N PHE A 109 -7.20 3.51 -9.31
CA PHE A 109 -5.94 2.82 -9.05
C PHE A 109 -5.53 2.80 -7.57
N SER A 110 -6.34 3.37 -6.69
CA SER A 110 -6.16 3.23 -5.23
C SER A 110 -6.86 1.97 -4.71
N PRO A 111 -6.45 1.46 -3.53
CA PRO A 111 -7.20 0.43 -2.81
C PRO A 111 -8.63 0.91 -2.51
N GLN A 112 -9.61 0.00 -2.53
CA GLN A 112 -11.00 0.36 -2.23
C GLN A 112 -11.25 0.50 -0.72
N ALA A 113 -10.43 -0.12 0.12
CA ALA A 113 -10.54 0.05 1.56
C ALA A 113 -9.20 0.01 2.30
N LEU A 114 -9.13 0.80 3.37
CA LEU A 114 -8.06 0.79 4.36
C LEU A 114 -8.64 0.31 5.70
N VAL A 115 -8.11 -0.78 6.23
CA VAL A 115 -8.51 -1.33 7.54
C VAL A 115 -7.41 -1.05 8.54
N LEU A 116 -7.72 -0.32 9.62
CA LEU A 116 -6.76 0.18 10.59
C LEU A 116 -6.91 -0.59 11.91
N ASN A 117 -5.91 -1.40 12.23
CA ASN A 117 -5.87 -2.21 13.45
C ASN A 117 -4.88 -1.63 14.46
N GLY A 118 -5.28 -1.62 15.74
CA GLY A 118 -4.52 -1.03 16.83
C GLY A 118 -3.23 -1.77 17.16
N THR A 119 -3.26 -3.11 17.14
CA THR A 119 -2.11 -3.97 17.48
C THR A 119 -1.45 -4.56 16.24
N LEU A 120 -0.23 -5.06 16.41
CA LEU A 120 0.46 -5.82 15.37
C LEU A 120 -0.22 -7.17 15.12
N GLY A 121 -0.18 -7.66 13.88
CA GLY A 121 -0.64 -9.02 13.56
C GLY A 121 0.42 -10.04 13.94
N TYR A 122 0.28 -10.68 15.11
CA TYR A 122 1.25 -11.69 15.55
C TYR A 122 1.13 -12.97 14.74
N ASN A 123 2.24 -13.41 14.15
CA ASN A 123 2.34 -14.71 13.48
C ASN A 123 3.00 -15.70 14.44
N PRO A 124 2.27 -16.75 14.89
CA PRO A 124 2.81 -17.72 15.85
C PRO A 124 3.99 -18.51 15.26
N PRO A 125 4.70 -19.28 16.09
CA PRO A 125 5.78 -20.15 15.63
C PRO A 125 5.37 -21.02 14.44
N PRO A 126 6.30 -21.31 13.50
CA PRO A 126 7.74 -21.07 13.59
C PRO A 126 8.20 -19.67 13.13
N ALA A 127 7.31 -18.84 12.57
CA ALA A 127 7.71 -17.53 12.04
C ALA A 127 8.12 -16.54 13.14
N ASN A 128 7.35 -16.50 14.24
CA ASN A 128 7.56 -15.58 15.37
C ASN A 128 7.80 -14.12 14.92
N THR A 129 7.00 -13.66 13.97
CA THR A 129 7.09 -12.32 13.36
C THR A 129 5.81 -11.53 13.59
N ASN A 130 5.88 -10.22 13.35
CA ASN A 130 4.73 -9.33 13.38
C ASN A 130 4.45 -8.76 12.00
N THR A 131 3.20 -8.83 11.56
CA THR A 131 2.72 -8.20 10.32
C THR A 131 2.27 -6.77 10.60
N ARG A 132 2.77 -5.83 9.77
CA ARG A 132 2.46 -4.40 9.82
C ARG A 132 1.46 -3.95 8.75
N ALA A 133 1.39 -4.68 7.64
CA ALA A 133 0.40 -4.51 6.60
C ALA A 133 0.10 -5.86 5.90
N SER A 134 -1.11 -6.03 5.39
CA SER A 134 -1.52 -7.20 4.60
C SER A 134 -2.63 -6.80 3.64
N THR A 135 -2.83 -7.56 2.57
CA THR A 135 -3.96 -7.35 1.67
C THR A 135 -5.01 -8.45 1.72
N VAL A 136 -6.25 -8.04 1.45
CA VAL A 136 -7.41 -8.93 1.32
C VAL A 136 -7.95 -8.80 -0.09
N ASN A 137 -7.86 -9.89 -0.84
CA ASN A 137 -8.31 -9.99 -2.23
C ASN A 137 -7.73 -8.92 -3.17
N GLY A 138 -6.56 -8.34 -2.86
CA GLY A 138 -5.92 -7.28 -3.66
C GLY A 138 -6.68 -5.95 -3.70
N VAL A 139 -7.72 -5.79 -2.87
CA VAL A 139 -8.65 -4.65 -2.92
C VAL A 139 -8.66 -3.86 -1.61
N LYS A 140 -8.45 -4.54 -0.49
CA LYS A 140 -8.34 -3.93 0.84
C LYS A 140 -6.93 -4.05 1.38
N ILE A 141 -6.40 -2.98 1.97
CA ILE A 141 -5.15 -3.00 2.72
C ILE A 141 -5.46 -2.91 4.22
N VAL A 142 -4.96 -3.89 4.96
CA VAL A 142 -5.04 -3.96 6.42
C VAL A 142 -3.73 -3.47 7.00
N PHE A 143 -3.75 -2.30 7.64
CA PHE A 143 -2.63 -1.76 8.40
C PHE A 143 -2.74 -2.12 9.88
N MET A 144 -1.62 -2.47 10.48
CA MET A 144 -1.51 -2.99 11.84
C MET A 144 -0.62 -2.11 12.71
N GLY A 145 -0.83 -2.17 14.03
CA GLY A 145 0.00 -1.43 15.00
C GLY A 145 -0.31 0.07 15.05
N MET A 146 -1.50 0.49 14.65
CA MET A 146 -1.91 1.90 14.61
C MET A 146 -1.88 2.57 15.98
N ASN A 147 -2.02 1.82 17.08
CA ASN A 147 -1.92 2.41 18.42
C ASN A 147 -0.48 2.81 18.80
N ASN A 148 0.52 2.36 18.02
CA ASN A 148 1.91 2.79 18.11
C ASN A 148 2.29 3.76 16.98
N PHE A 149 1.34 4.11 16.11
CA PHE A 149 1.53 5.19 15.15
C PHE A 149 1.35 6.52 15.86
N ASP A 150 2.44 7.25 16.01
CA ASP A 150 2.47 8.56 16.62
C ASP A 150 3.39 9.46 15.79
N PHE A 151 2.82 10.54 15.27
CA PHE A 151 3.53 11.56 14.54
C PHE A 151 3.25 12.93 15.17
N PRO A 152 4.13 13.42 16.04
CA PRO A 152 4.03 14.78 16.53
C PRO A 152 4.31 15.75 15.39
N THR A 153 3.46 16.76 15.25
CA THR A 153 3.75 17.89 14.38
C THR A 153 4.95 18.66 14.95
N MET A 154 5.88 19.06 14.09
CA MET A 154 7.01 19.93 14.44
C MET A 154 6.81 21.35 13.90
N LYS A 155 5.57 21.69 13.56
CA LYS A 155 5.21 22.93 12.86
C LYS A 155 5.69 24.17 13.63
N ASP A 156 5.47 24.19 14.94
CA ASP A 156 5.81 25.34 15.78
C ASP A 156 7.32 25.46 15.95
N GLU A 157 8.05 24.34 15.99
CA GLU A 157 9.51 24.31 16.05
C GLU A 157 10.14 24.80 14.75
N TYR A 158 9.55 24.47 13.60
CA TYR A 158 9.98 25.02 12.31
C TYR A 158 9.68 26.52 12.20
N ALA A 159 8.50 26.97 12.63
CA ALA A 159 8.16 28.40 12.64
C ALA A 159 9.12 29.20 13.53
N ARG A 160 9.39 28.70 14.74
CA ARG A 160 10.39 29.30 15.63
C ARG A 160 11.79 29.31 15.01
N TRP A 161 12.17 28.27 14.28
CA TRP A 161 13.47 28.28 13.59
C TRP A 161 13.56 29.38 12.52
N GLU A 162 12.48 29.58 11.74
CA GLU A 162 12.42 30.58 10.66
C GLU A 162 12.54 32.02 11.18
N GLU A 163 12.00 32.32 12.36
CA GLU A 163 12.11 33.65 12.99
C GLU A 163 13.55 34.07 13.30
N TYR A 164 14.46 33.12 13.55
CA TYR A 164 15.83 33.40 14.01
C TYR A 164 16.89 33.22 12.93
N ILE A 165 16.50 32.86 11.69
CA ILE A 165 17.45 32.51 10.62
C ILE A 165 18.43 33.64 10.31
N ASP A 166 17.96 34.90 10.38
CA ASP A 166 18.76 36.09 10.11
C ASP A 166 19.51 36.60 11.35
N SER A 167 18.91 36.47 12.54
CA SER A 167 19.47 37.02 13.78
C SER A 167 20.55 36.15 14.43
N ASP A 168 20.47 34.83 14.26
CA ASP A 168 21.48 33.88 14.76
C ASP A 168 21.61 32.69 13.78
N PRO A 169 22.38 32.88 12.69
CA PRO A 169 22.50 31.86 11.65
C PRO A 169 23.20 30.57 12.12
N THR A 170 24.03 30.66 13.16
CA THR A 170 24.74 29.49 13.70
C THR A 170 23.77 28.62 14.51
N TRP A 171 22.98 29.23 15.39
CA TRP A 171 21.92 28.53 16.10
C TRP A 171 20.88 27.97 15.12
N ALA A 172 20.46 28.77 14.15
CA ALA A 172 19.47 28.36 13.14
C ALA A 172 19.96 27.13 12.35
N ALA A 173 21.22 27.10 11.91
CA ALA A 173 21.77 25.92 11.22
C ALA A 173 21.75 24.66 12.10
N SER A 174 22.09 24.79 13.39
CA SER A 174 22.05 23.68 14.36
C SER A 174 20.62 23.17 14.58
N GLN A 175 19.66 24.08 14.79
CA GLN A 175 18.26 23.74 15.02
C GLN A 175 17.65 23.07 13.78
N LYS A 176 17.95 23.56 12.58
CA LYS A 176 17.50 22.94 11.32
C LYS A 176 17.99 21.50 11.19
N SER A 177 19.28 21.27 11.46
CA SER A 177 19.87 19.93 11.40
C SER A 177 19.19 18.93 12.34
N TRP A 178 18.86 19.38 13.56
CA TRP A 178 18.11 18.59 14.52
C TRP A 178 16.68 18.26 14.03
N LEU A 179 15.95 19.25 13.52
CA LEU A 179 14.60 19.07 12.98
C LEU A 179 14.58 18.11 11.78
N ASP A 180 15.51 18.28 10.83
CA ASP A 180 15.65 17.42 9.66
C ASP A 180 15.99 15.97 10.08
N GLY A 181 16.80 15.78 11.12
CA GLY A 181 17.11 14.48 11.70
C GLY A 181 15.88 13.77 12.29
N ILE A 182 15.02 14.51 13.00
CA ILE A 182 13.76 14.01 13.52
C ILE A 182 12.82 13.61 12.37
N ASN A 183 12.64 14.49 11.39
CA ASN A 183 11.81 14.23 10.23
C ASN A 183 12.26 12.96 9.49
N LYS A 184 13.57 12.81 9.27
CA LYS A 184 14.16 11.61 8.67
C LYS A 184 13.83 10.34 9.46
N SER A 185 13.90 10.38 10.79
CA SER A 185 13.54 9.25 11.66
C SER A 185 12.09 8.81 11.48
N TYR A 186 11.15 9.77 11.36
CA TYR A 186 9.75 9.47 11.10
C TYR A 186 9.52 8.90 9.72
N LEU A 187 10.10 9.50 8.68
CA LEU A 187 10.01 8.99 7.31
C LEU A 187 10.52 7.55 7.21
N THR A 188 11.62 7.20 7.88
CA THR A 188 12.11 5.82 7.93
C THR A 188 11.09 4.85 8.52
N LYS A 189 10.40 5.23 9.61
CA LYS A 189 9.36 4.39 10.24
C LYS A 189 8.12 4.26 9.36
N LEU A 190 7.87 5.22 8.48
CA LEU A 190 6.69 5.27 7.61
C LEU A 190 6.91 4.52 6.30
N LYS A 191 8.08 4.72 5.66
CA LYS A 191 8.38 4.26 4.31
C LYS A 191 8.16 2.76 4.15
N ASP A 192 8.87 1.94 4.92
CA ASP A 192 8.87 0.48 4.70
C ASP A 192 7.54 -0.21 5.06
N PRO A 193 6.92 0.01 6.24
CA PRO A 193 5.75 -0.78 6.63
C PRO A 193 4.41 -0.26 6.09
N TYR A 194 4.36 1.00 5.64
CA TYR A 194 3.10 1.65 5.27
C TYR A 194 3.12 2.20 3.85
N LEU A 195 4.06 3.10 3.56
CA LEU A 195 4.09 3.79 2.26
C LEU A 195 4.48 2.84 1.12
N HIS A 196 5.48 1.99 1.36
CA HIS A 196 5.88 0.94 0.45
C HIS A 196 4.71 0.02 0.13
N THR A 197 4.01 -0.47 1.15
CA THR A 197 2.89 -1.40 0.96
C THR A 197 1.77 -0.78 0.13
N ILE A 198 1.35 0.46 0.40
CA ILE A 198 0.27 1.06 -0.40
C ILE A 198 0.69 1.31 -1.85
N PHE A 199 1.95 1.71 -2.12
CA PHE A 199 2.42 1.85 -3.50
C PHE A 199 2.61 0.50 -4.20
N HIS A 200 3.14 -0.51 -3.51
CA HIS A 200 3.26 -1.88 -4.00
C HIS A 200 1.88 -2.43 -4.43
N GLU A 201 0.89 -2.34 -3.55
CA GLU A 201 -0.47 -2.81 -3.84
C GLU A 201 -1.13 -1.99 -4.96
N SER A 202 -0.87 -0.67 -5.01
CA SER A 202 -1.32 0.14 -6.15
C SER A 202 -0.72 -0.33 -7.48
N ALA A 203 0.52 -0.83 -7.47
CA ALA A 203 1.18 -1.36 -8.65
C ALA A 203 0.46 -2.59 -9.20
N HIS A 204 -0.03 -3.47 -8.32
CA HIS A 204 -0.83 -4.64 -8.70
C HIS A 204 -2.11 -4.24 -9.44
N THR A 205 -2.75 -3.13 -9.04
CA THR A 205 -3.97 -2.68 -9.70
C THR A 205 -3.76 -2.25 -11.16
N PHE A 206 -2.55 -1.86 -11.56
CA PHE A 206 -2.24 -1.53 -12.94
C PHE A 206 -2.16 -2.82 -13.78
N HIS A 207 -1.26 -3.72 -13.43
CA HIS A 207 -0.97 -4.89 -14.26
C HIS A 207 -2.08 -5.95 -14.25
N GLN A 208 -2.90 -6.02 -13.20
CA GLN A 208 -4.12 -6.84 -13.20
C GLN A 208 -5.18 -6.36 -14.22
N ARG A 209 -5.15 -5.08 -14.61
CA ARG A 209 -6.10 -4.52 -15.59
C ARG A 209 -5.58 -4.64 -17.02
N VAL A 210 -4.31 -4.31 -17.22
CA VAL A 210 -3.62 -4.46 -18.51
C VAL A 210 -2.24 -5.00 -18.21
N GLU A 211 -1.97 -6.25 -18.61
CA GLU A 211 -0.69 -6.91 -18.38
C GLU A 211 0.46 -6.13 -19.05
N TYR A 212 1.61 -6.01 -18.37
CA TYR A 212 2.83 -5.47 -18.98
C TYR A 212 3.54 -6.52 -19.86
N SER A 213 4.54 -6.11 -20.65
CA SER A 213 5.25 -7.07 -21.53
C SER A 213 5.96 -8.18 -20.75
N LYS A 214 5.80 -9.43 -21.20
CA LYS A 214 6.54 -10.61 -20.70
C LYS A 214 8.06 -10.50 -20.85
N ASP A 215 8.56 -9.49 -21.55
CA ASP A 215 9.99 -9.19 -21.57
C ASP A 215 10.52 -8.77 -20.20
N PHE A 216 9.69 -8.20 -19.32
CA PHE A 216 10.05 -7.96 -17.92
C PHE A 216 10.35 -9.29 -17.20
N ASP A 217 9.43 -10.25 -17.26
CA ASP A 217 9.54 -11.57 -16.63
C ASP A 217 10.81 -12.31 -17.09
N LYS A 218 11.11 -12.25 -18.38
CA LYS A 218 12.25 -12.95 -18.99
C LYS A 218 13.59 -12.50 -18.43
N ILE A 219 13.72 -11.24 -17.99
CA ILE A 219 14.99 -10.67 -17.49
C ILE A 219 15.54 -11.48 -16.30
N SER A 220 14.67 -11.95 -15.40
CA SER A 220 15.04 -12.69 -14.18
C SER A 220 14.40 -14.08 -14.11
N SER A 221 13.96 -14.63 -15.24
CA SER A 221 13.20 -15.88 -15.33
C SER A 221 13.85 -17.08 -14.63
N LEU A 222 15.19 -17.14 -14.56
CA LEU A 222 15.93 -18.24 -13.93
C LEU A 222 16.15 -18.04 -12.42
N ASP A 223 15.83 -16.88 -11.86
CA ASP A 223 16.23 -16.48 -10.50
C ASP A 223 15.06 -16.30 -9.55
N TYR A 224 13.82 -16.38 -10.03
CA TYR A 224 12.65 -16.39 -9.16
C TYR A 224 12.70 -17.56 -8.18
N LYS A 225 12.60 -17.23 -6.89
CA LYS A 225 12.69 -18.16 -5.77
C LYS A 225 11.33 -18.65 -5.29
N GLN A 226 10.22 -18.09 -5.79
CA GLN A 226 8.86 -18.50 -5.42
C GLN A 226 8.68 -18.45 -3.90
N ALA A 227 8.14 -19.51 -3.28
CA ALA A 227 7.95 -19.61 -1.84
C ALA A 227 9.24 -19.42 -1.00
N ASN A 228 10.43 -19.52 -1.61
CA ASN A 228 11.72 -19.30 -0.93
C ASN A 228 12.22 -17.84 -1.03
N ALA A 229 11.44 -16.89 -1.57
CA ALA A 229 11.88 -15.51 -1.79
C ALA A 229 12.50 -14.84 -0.56
N ILE A 230 11.90 -15.01 0.61
CA ILE A 230 12.34 -14.32 1.84
C ILE A 230 13.66 -14.88 2.39
N ASN A 231 13.76 -16.20 2.52
CA ASN A 231 14.87 -16.86 3.23
C ASN A 231 15.90 -17.54 2.30
N GLY A 232 15.54 -17.80 1.06
CA GLY A 232 16.35 -18.56 0.10
C GLY A 232 17.68 -17.87 -0.19
N TRP A 233 17.67 -16.54 -0.40
CA TRP A 233 18.90 -15.77 -0.65
C TRP A 233 19.87 -15.86 0.53
N ILE A 234 19.37 -15.64 1.75
CA ILE A 234 20.19 -15.68 2.97
C ILE A 234 20.76 -17.08 3.18
N ARG A 235 19.92 -18.12 3.05
CA ARG A 235 20.35 -19.52 3.17
C ARG A 235 21.43 -19.88 2.14
N ASP A 236 21.28 -19.37 0.91
CA ASP A 236 22.22 -19.63 -0.18
C ASP A 236 23.49 -18.75 -0.09
N GLY A 237 23.62 -17.88 0.93
CA GLY A 237 24.75 -16.96 1.10
C GLY A 237 24.82 -15.87 0.01
N LYS A 238 23.68 -15.54 -0.60
CA LYS A 238 23.55 -14.62 -1.73
C LYS A 238 22.75 -13.38 -1.36
N ASN A 239 22.97 -12.31 -2.12
CA ASN A 239 22.20 -11.07 -2.01
C ASN A 239 21.31 -10.92 -3.24
N SER A 240 19.99 -10.82 -3.05
CA SER A 240 18.99 -10.67 -4.13
C SER A 240 19.26 -9.45 -5.02
N LEU A 241 19.83 -8.37 -4.46
CA LEU A 241 20.22 -7.18 -5.21
C LEU A 241 21.24 -7.50 -6.30
N HIS A 242 22.20 -8.41 -6.06
CA HIS A 242 23.22 -8.78 -7.05
C HIS A 242 22.61 -9.55 -8.23
N TYR A 243 21.38 -10.05 -8.09
CA TYR A 243 20.63 -10.78 -9.13
C TYR A 243 19.50 -9.93 -9.71
N GLY A 244 19.44 -8.65 -9.36
CA GLY A 244 18.54 -7.68 -9.96
C GLY A 244 17.13 -7.65 -9.39
N PHE A 245 16.96 -8.11 -8.15
CA PHE A 245 15.72 -7.96 -7.37
C PHE A 245 15.91 -6.87 -6.33
N ILE A 246 15.02 -5.87 -6.30
CA ILE A 246 15.17 -4.71 -5.41
C ILE A 246 15.01 -5.07 -3.92
N THR A 247 14.28 -6.16 -3.64
CA THR A 247 14.13 -6.79 -2.32
C THR A 247 14.21 -8.31 -2.48
N ASN A 248 14.32 -9.03 -1.37
CA ASN A 248 14.15 -10.48 -1.37
C ASN A 248 12.74 -10.88 -1.87
N TYR A 249 11.70 -10.14 -1.47
CA TYR A 249 10.32 -10.44 -1.83
C TYR A 249 10.04 -10.30 -3.32
N ALA A 250 10.69 -9.36 -3.99
CA ALA A 250 10.63 -9.20 -5.45
C ALA A 250 11.00 -10.48 -6.22
N SER A 251 11.79 -11.38 -5.61
CA SER A 251 12.12 -12.67 -6.23
C SER A 251 11.04 -13.74 -6.11
N GLN A 252 9.87 -13.45 -5.53
CA GLN A 252 8.78 -14.42 -5.40
C GLN A 252 8.28 -14.80 -6.79
N GLU A 253 7.77 -13.84 -7.55
CA GLU A 253 7.29 -14.04 -8.91
C GLU A 253 7.27 -12.68 -9.66
N PRO A 254 7.10 -12.67 -10.99
CA PRO A 254 7.23 -11.45 -11.78
C PRO A 254 6.33 -10.28 -11.39
N HIS A 255 5.07 -10.51 -11.01
CA HIS A 255 4.17 -9.44 -10.62
C HIS A 255 4.58 -8.79 -9.29
N GLU A 256 5.06 -9.57 -8.32
CA GLU A 256 5.70 -9.09 -7.08
C GLU A 256 6.99 -8.30 -7.40
N ASP A 257 7.81 -8.76 -8.33
CA ASP A 257 9.03 -8.04 -8.75
C ASP A 257 8.69 -6.65 -9.30
N PHE A 258 7.68 -6.58 -10.16
CA PHE A 258 7.17 -5.31 -10.67
C PHE A 258 6.65 -4.42 -9.54
N ALA A 259 5.83 -4.95 -8.63
CA ALA A 259 5.23 -4.18 -7.55
C ALA A 259 6.25 -3.68 -6.52
N GLU A 260 7.21 -4.52 -6.14
CA GLU A 260 8.32 -4.16 -5.27
C GLU A 260 9.22 -3.10 -5.91
N LEU A 261 9.56 -3.26 -7.19
CA LEU A 261 10.35 -2.28 -7.92
C LEU A 261 9.63 -0.93 -7.99
N PHE A 262 8.32 -0.93 -8.28
CA PHE A 262 7.52 0.28 -8.30
C PHE A 262 7.48 0.96 -6.92
N GLY A 263 7.10 0.22 -5.88
CA GLY A 263 6.99 0.74 -4.51
C GLY A 263 8.30 1.33 -4.01
N ASN A 264 9.41 0.59 -4.12
CA ASN A 264 10.73 1.07 -3.72
C ASN A 264 11.19 2.26 -4.57
N TYR A 265 10.92 2.25 -5.88
CA TYR A 265 11.28 3.36 -6.74
C TYR A 265 10.54 4.64 -6.40
N ILE A 266 9.28 4.60 -5.98
CA ILE A 266 8.58 5.82 -5.59
C ILE A 266 9.11 6.36 -4.25
N ILE A 267 9.33 5.50 -3.25
CA ILE A 267 9.52 5.95 -1.87
C ILE A 267 10.98 6.25 -1.49
N LEU A 268 11.97 5.55 -2.08
CA LEU A 268 13.38 5.72 -1.70
C LEU A 268 13.90 7.05 -2.22
N THR A 269 14.60 7.84 -1.39
CA THR A 269 15.24 9.09 -1.85
C THR A 269 16.29 8.80 -2.93
N PRO A 270 16.78 9.80 -3.67
CA PRO A 270 17.86 9.59 -4.62
C PRO A 270 19.10 8.97 -3.97
N GLU A 271 19.44 9.38 -2.74
CA GLU A 271 20.57 8.83 -1.99
C GLU A 271 20.34 7.37 -1.61
N GLU A 272 19.15 7.03 -1.08
CA GLU A 272 18.78 5.66 -0.71
C GLU A 272 18.75 4.73 -1.93
N TRP A 273 18.17 5.20 -3.04
CA TRP A 273 18.11 4.46 -4.31
C TRP A 273 19.52 4.22 -4.88
N ASN A 274 20.35 5.26 -4.92
CA ASN A 274 21.72 5.15 -5.43
C ASN A 274 22.57 4.21 -4.56
N ALA A 275 22.47 4.28 -3.23
CA ALA A 275 23.16 3.35 -2.34
C ALA A 275 22.75 1.90 -2.61
N ARG A 276 21.47 1.68 -2.92
CA ARG A 276 20.95 0.35 -3.27
C ARG A 276 21.47 -0.12 -4.62
N LEU A 277 21.52 0.75 -5.63
CA LEU A 277 22.13 0.44 -6.93
C LEU A 277 23.65 0.19 -6.83
N THR A 278 24.37 0.93 -5.99
CA THR A 278 25.79 0.67 -5.71
C THR A 278 25.98 -0.74 -5.13
N THR A 279 25.11 -1.15 -4.20
CA THR A 279 25.13 -2.51 -3.65
C THR A 279 24.81 -3.56 -4.74
N ALA A 280 23.90 -3.26 -5.65
CA ALA A 280 23.51 -4.14 -6.74
C ALA A 280 24.54 -4.22 -7.89
N ASP A 281 25.55 -3.33 -7.92
CA ASP A 281 26.51 -3.22 -9.02
C ASP A 281 27.64 -4.28 -8.93
N VAL A 282 27.21 -5.53 -8.81
CA VAL A 282 28.04 -6.73 -8.72
C VAL A 282 27.59 -7.69 -9.81
N ILE A 283 28.53 -8.26 -10.56
CA ILE A 283 28.28 -9.35 -11.50
C ILE A 283 28.53 -10.67 -10.77
N PRO A 284 27.49 -11.47 -10.46
CA PRO A 284 27.69 -12.78 -9.82
C PRO A 284 28.46 -13.74 -10.73
N GLU A 285 29.14 -14.71 -10.13
CA GLU A 285 29.82 -15.78 -10.88
C GLU A 285 28.85 -16.50 -11.83
N GLY A 286 29.29 -16.73 -13.07
CA GLY A 286 28.47 -17.37 -14.11
C GLY A 286 27.41 -16.45 -14.74
N ARG A 287 27.44 -15.14 -14.48
CA ARG A 287 26.54 -14.14 -15.08
C ARG A 287 27.30 -13.13 -15.93
N THR A 288 26.56 -12.44 -16.80
CA THR A 288 27.10 -11.44 -17.73
C THR A 288 26.67 -10.01 -17.42
N GLN A 289 25.70 -9.83 -16.52
CA GLN A 289 25.16 -8.52 -16.15
C GLN A 289 25.20 -8.34 -14.63
N SER A 290 25.40 -7.10 -14.18
CA SER A 290 25.27 -6.76 -12.76
C SER A 290 23.79 -6.68 -12.37
N GLY A 291 23.51 -6.86 -11.08
CA GLY A 291 22.17 -6.65 -10.54
C GLY A 291 21.63 -5.25 -10.83
N LYS A 292 22.50 -4.23 -10.77
CA LYS A 292 22.18 -2.84 -11.15
C LYS A 292 21.68 -2.75 -12.59
N ALA A 293 22.43 -3.30 -13.55
CA ALA A 293 22.04 -3.27 -14.96
C ALA A 293 20.70 -3.98 -15.21
N ILE A 294 20.42 -5.05 -14.46
CA ILE A 294 19.13 -5.76 -14.50
C ILE A 294 18.00 -4.88 -13.95
N ILE A 295 18.19 -4.24 -12.79
CA ILE A 295 17.20 -3.34 -12.17
C ILE A 295 16.89 -2.16 -13.09
N GLU A 296 17.91 -1.54 -13.68
CA GLU A 296 17.75 -0.41 -14.60
C GLU A 296 16.94 -0.82 -15.83
N LYS A 297 17.22 -1.98 -16.42
CA LYS A 297 16.45 -2.51 -17.56
C LYS A 297 14.99 -2.79 -17.20
N LYS A 298 14.72 -3.37 -16.03
CA LYS A 298 13.35 -3.57 -15.53
C LYS A 298 12.62 -2.24 -15.34
N LEU A 299 13.30 -1.23 -14.79
CA LEU A 299 12.74 0.10 -14.56
C LEU A 299 12.43 0.82 -15.87
N GLU A 300 13.22 0.65 -16.93
CA GLU A 300 12.92 1.20 -18.26
C GLU A 300 11.64 0.61 -18.86
N ILE A 301 11.45 -0.70 -18.74
CA ILE A 301 10.21 -1.37 -19.17
C ILE A 301 9.03 -0.85 -18.36
N MET A 302 9.19 -0.73 -17.04
CA MET A 302 8.16 -0.17 -16.15
C MET A 302 7.80 1.26 -16.52
N ARG A 303 8.78 2.16 -16.71
CA ARG A 303 8.54 3.54 -17.15
C ARG A 303 7.73 3.57 -18.45
N SER A 304 8.15 2.78 -19.43
CA SER A 304 7.48 2.72 -20.74
C SER A 304 6.05 2.21 -20.63
N TYR A 305 5.84 1.13 -19.87
CA TYR A 305 4.51 0.57 -19.62
C TYR A 305 3.59 1.59 -18.92
N MET A 306 4.07 2.21 -17.83
CA MET A 306 3.29 3.17 -17.05
C MET A 306 2.92 4.42 -17.86
N GLN A 307 3.86 4.92 -18.65
CA GLN A 307 3.62 6.08 -19.52
C GLN A 307 2.67 5.75 -20.68
N ASN A 308 2.85 4.60 -21.34
CA ASN A 308 2.12 4.30 -22.57
C ASN A 308 0.70 3.75 -22.30
N GLN A 309 0.51 2.98 -21.24
CA GLN A 309 -0.79 2.38 -20.90
C GLN A 309 -1.63 3.26 -19.98
N TRP A 310 -0.99 3.97 -19.06
CA TRP A 310 -1.68 4.71 -17.99
C TRP A 310 -1.45 6.21 -18.03
N HIS A 311 -0.63 6.70 -18.97
CA HIS A 311 -0.22 8.10 -19.06
C HIS A 311 0.43 8.64 -17.78
N LEU A 312 0.90 7.75 -16.92
CA LEU A 312 1.51 8.09 -15.64
C LEU A 312 3.03 8.09 -15.79
N ASN A 313 3.61 9.28 -15.70
CA ASN A 313 5.06 9.44 -15.57
C ASN A 313 5.47 9.14 -14.12
N ILE A 314 6.07 7.96 -13.89
CA ILE A 314 6.47 7.51 -12.55
C ILE A 314 7.63 8.32 -11.95
N ASP A 315 8.45 8.97 -12.77
CA ASP A 315 9.51 9.86 -12.29
C ASP A 315 8.93 11.15 -11.73
N SER A 316 7.84 11.65 -12.34
CA SER A 316 7.09 12.80 -11.83
C SER A 316 6.32 12.45 -10.56
N LEU A 317 5.74 11.25 -10.48
CA LEU A 317 5.13 10.76 -9.24
C LEU A 317 6.15 10.66 -8.11
N ARG A 318 7.28 10.00 -8.39
CA ARG A 318 8.41 9.89 -7.45
C ARG A 318 8.84 11.28 -6.96
N LYS A 319 9.02 12.24 -7.87
CA LYS A 319 9.39 13.61 -7.54
C LYS A 319 8.38 14.27 -6.58
N LEU A 320 7.09 14.23 -6.90
CA LEU A 320 6.06 14.87 -6.07
C LEU A 320 5.94 14.24 -4.67
N VAL A 321 6.07 12.92 -4.56
CA VAL A 321 6.09 12.23 -3.27
C VAL A 321 7.31 12.69 -2.46
N GLN A 322 8.47 12.82 -3.10
CA GLN A 322 9.72 13.16 -2.42
C GLN A 322 9.84 14.65 -2.06
N GLU A 323 9.26 15.55 -2.85
CA GLU A 323 9.15 16.98 -2.52
C GLU A 323 8.35 17.23 -1.23
N ARG A 324 7.48 16.29 -0.85
CA ARG A 324 6.71 16.36 0.40
C ARG A 324 7.48 15.89 1.62
N TYR A 325 8.59 15.17 1.45
CA TYR A 325 9.37 14.63 2.57
C TYR A 325 9.97 15.71 3.46
N PRO A 326 10.62 16.78 2.96
CA PRO A 326 11.11 17.87 3.81
C PRO A 326 9.98 18.54 4.61
N GLU A 327 8.81 18.66 4.01
CA GLU A 327 7.64 19.31 4.60
C GLU A 327 6.80 18.40 5.51
N PHE A 328 7.14 17.10 5.59
CA PHE A 328 6.34 16.11 6.29
C PHE A 328 6.19 16.43 7.79
N ALA A 329 7.30 16.70 8.49
CA ALA A 329 7.30 17.11 9.90
C ALA A 329 6.68 18.50 10.15
N ARG A 330 6.50 19.31 9.11
CA ARG A 330 5.85 20.63 9.20
C ARG A 330 4.34 20.55 9.14
N GLN A 331 3.79 19.41 8.71
CA GLN A 331 2.35 19.21 8.67
C GLN A 331 1.80 18.86 10.05
N ASP A 332 0.56 19.24 10.29
CA ASP A 332 -0.21 18.77 11.44
C ASP A 332 -1.23 17.74 10.98
N PHE A 333 -0.92 16.46 11.14
CA PHE A 333 -1.82 15.38 10.77
C PHE A 333 -2.84 15.03 11.86
N SER A 334 -2.78 15.66 13.04
CA SER A 334 -3.68 15.38 14.17
C SER A 334 -5.07 16.02 14.03
N GLN A 335 -5.25 16.90 13.05
CA GLN A 335 -6.46 17.69 12.87
C GLN A 335 -7.27 17.25 11.65
N ILE A 336 -8.56 17.56 11.68
CA ILE A 336 -9.46 17.41 10.54
C ILE A 336 -9.24 18.60 9.59
N HIS A 337 -8.82 18.30 8.36
CA HIS A 337 -8.61 19.29 7.30
C HIS A 337 -9.66 19.14 6.23
N LEU A 338 -10.80 19.82 6.40
CA LEU A 338 -11.84 19.85 5.37
C LEU A 338 -11.37 20.69 4.20
N ASN A 339 -11.39 20.12 2.99
CA ASN A 339 -11.23 20.91 1.78
C ASN A 339 -12.49 21.80 1.66
N LYS A 340 -12.30 23.12 1.75
CA LYS A 340 -13.37 24.10 1.54
C LYS A 340 -13.79 24.19 0.08
#